data_AF-A0A482WW20-F1
#
_entry.id   AF-A0A482WW20-F1
#
_cell.length_a   1.000
_cell.length_b   1.000
_cell.length_c   1.000
_cell.angle_alpha   90.00
_cell.angle_beta   90.00
_cell.angle_gamma   90.00
#
_symmetry.space_group_name_H-M   'P 1'
#
loop_
_entity.id
_entity.type
_entity.pdbx_description
1 polymer ?
#
loop_
_entity_poly.entity_id
_entity_poly.type
_entity_poly.pdbx_seq_one_letter_code
_entity_poly.pdbx_strand_id
1 'polypeptide(L)'
;MNVEKGFCQNCKQRLVNNSVTKEEYEKLRSSFLNPVLIGRDIFLKSSPEELSSFQRVLKKFAPFDFVLDGLNIAFSATTAKCKDKNVLARNLLSVVNHLVKQNKKLLVIGRKHMRNWPKPFMEEMNKKVYFFLAENVTQDDTYLLYASLYSGIDTNFVSRDLMRGYRYLLADPELESIFWRWQYQHQYLVVSIRKNGGVEFQTPVPYRQDSHCLVEDDRLWHVPCFEEVQPNTPGHEKLSNKTWLCLPLNRDNKMGLPHFKSLCGTSLESGSKAIGFILLALRFLWILLLIVQYFQVVDDLKAQEVNFSPNKTSRAFAKDAKMMIAEFKRALLVQTVVAISVLLILAIFDVLMLVGVYKRSRSFIFPWFIVQIIAICLAIYQVIRMFNVPINIIFIVCTIYFSLVVNSHYKNLKTEPTSSNSIS
;
A
#
# COMPACT_ATOMS: atom_id res chain seq x y z
N MET A 1 3.45 11.19 -18.33
CA MET A 1 4.55 12.17 -18.34
C MET A 1 5.87 11.47 -18.62
N ASN A 2 6.79 12.05 -19.40
CA ASN A 2 8.09 11.45 -19.70
C ASN A 2 9.12 11.81 -18.62
N VAL A 3 9.96 10.86 -18.23
CA VAL A 3 11.10 11.09 -17.33
C VAL A 3 12.36 11.19 -18.17
N GLU A 4 13.07 12.31 -18.06
CA GLU A 4 14.32 12.51 -18.77
C GLU A 4 15.48 12.49 -17.77
N LYS A 5 16.41 11.54 -17.94
CA LYS A 5 17.61 11.41 -17.09
C LYS A 5 17.34 11.39 -15.57
N GLY A 6 16.16 10.91 -15.16
CA GLY A 6 15.74 10.82 -13.75
C GLY A 6 15.12 12.09 -13.17
N PHE A 7 14.80 13.09 -14.00
CA PHE A 7 14.05 14.27 -13.59
C PHE A 7 12.60 14.18 -14.05
N CYS A 8 11.70 14.53 -13.14
CA CYS A 8 10.29 14.65 -13.44
C CYS A 8 10.04 15.92 -14.27
N GLN A 9 9.54 15.79 -15.50
CA GLN A 9 9.21 16.94 -16.35
C GLN A 9 8.10 17.86 -15.79
N ASN A 10 7.25 17.39 -14.87
CA ASN A 10 6.18 18.19 -14.27
C ASN A 10 6.68 19.02 -13.08
N CYS A 11 7.19 18.38 -12.02
CA CYS A 11 7.66 19.09 -10.82
C CYS A 11 9.13 19.53 -10.88
N LYS A 12 9.87 19.10 -11.91
CA LYS A 12 11.32 19.33 -12.09
C LYS A 12 12.22 18.74 -11.01
N GLN A 13 11.65 18.00 -10.05
CA GLN A 13 12.41 17.31 -9.02
C GLN A 13 13.05 16.04 -9.55
N ARG A 14 14.18 15.66 -8.94
CA ARG A 14 14.87 14.40 -9.20
C ARG A 14 14.09 13.26 -8.54
N LEU A 15 13.87 12.18 -9.28
CA LEU A 15 13.27 10.96 -8.72
C LEU A 15 14.17 10.37 -7.63
N VAL A 16 13.57 9.60 -6.71
CA VAL A 16 14.31 8.98 -5.61
C VAL A 16 15.38 8.06 -6.16
N ASN A 17 16.61 8.19 -5.65
CA ASN A 17 17.73 7.37 -6.07
C ASN A 17 17.45 5.89 -5.75
N ASN A 18 17.81 5.01 -6.68
CA ASN A 18 17.70 3.56 -6.49
C ASN A 18 18.94 2.94 -5.81
N SER A 19 19.92 3.76 -5.39
CA SER A 19 21.21 3.31 -4.89
C SER A 19 21.11 2.37 -3.69
N VAL A 20 21.61 1.15 -3.85
CA VAL A 20 21.86 0.20 -2.76
C VAL A 20 23.09 0.66 -1.98
N THR A 21 22.97 0.77 -0.65
CA THR A 21 24.10 1.15 0.20
C THR A 21 25.09 -0.01 0.33
N LYS A 22 26.30 0.26 0.85
CA LYS A 22 27.30 -0.80 1.07
C LYS A 22 26.80 -1.83 2.09
N GLU A 23 26.09 -1.38 3.12
CA GLU A 23 25.52 -2.24 4.17
C GLU A 23 24.42 -3.13 3.60
N GLU A 24 23.50 -2.56 2.81
CA GLU A 24 22.45 -3.31 2.11
C GLU A 24 23.06 -4.34 1.15
N TYR A 25 24.09 -3.93 0.40
CA TYR A 25 24.81 -4.81 -0.51
C TYR A 25 25.48 -5.98 0.22
N GLU A 26 26.20 -5.73 1.32
CA GLU A 26 26.84 -6.82 2.08
C GLU A 26 25.81 -7.75 2.73
N LYS A 27 24.64 -7.23 3.15
CA LYS A 27 23.52 -8.07 3.61
C LYS A 27 23.01 -8.99 2.49
N LEU A 28 22.81 -8.45 1.29
CA LEU A 28 22.40 -9.22 0.11
C LEU A 28 23.47 -10.27 -0.26
N ARG A 29 24.71 -9.83 -0.37
CA ARG A 29 25.87 -10.65 -0.76
C ARG A 29 26.09 -11.79 0.22
N SER A 30 26.13 -11.51 1.52
CA SER A 30 26.31 -12.54 2.55
C SER A 30 25.18 -13.56 2.53
N SER A 31 23.94 -13.14 2.26
CA SER A 31 22.79 -14.03 2.13
C SER A 31 22.95 -14.94 0.90
N PHE A 32 23.25 -14.40 -0.28
CA PHE A 32 23.44 -15.19 -1.50
C PHE A 32 24.65 -16.14 -1.46
N LEU A 33 25.74 -15.71 -0.81
CA LEU A 33 26.98 -16.47 -0.73
C LEU A 33 27.06 -17.39 0.51
N ASN A 34 26.03 -17.39 1.37
CA ASN A 34 26.03 -18.22 2.57
C ASN A 34 26.05 -19.71 2.21
N PRO A 35 27.03 -20.50 2.69
CA PRO A 35 27.09 -21.95 2.47
C PRO A 35 25.81 -22.73 2.80
N VAL A 36 25.02 -22.27 3.78
CA VAL A 36 23.74 -22.89 4.17
C VAL A 36 22.66 -22.66 3.09
N LEU A 37 22.70 -21.53 2.39
CA LEU A 37 21.81 -21.23 1.26
C LEU A 37 22.34 -21.85 -0.06
N ILE A 38 23.67 -21.92 -0.22
CA ILE A 38 24.35 -22.67 -1.29
C ILE A 38 23.93 -24.16 -1.26
N GLY A 39 23.71 -24.72 -0.07
CA GLY A 39 23.43 -26.15 0.13
C GLY A 39 21.96 -26.57 0.18
N ARG A 40 20.98 -25.65 0.19
CA ARG A 40 19.56 -26.03 0.38
C ARG A 40 18.71 -26.08 -0.89
N ASP A 41 18.92 -25.20 -1.89
CA ASP A 41 18.08 -25.27 -3.11
C ASP A 41 18.72 -24.70 -4.40
N ILE A 42 19.63 -23.71 -4.30
CA ILE A 42 20.00 -22.87 -5.44
C ILE A 42 20.95 -23.57 -6.44
N PHE A 43 21.79 -24.49 -5.95
CA PHE A 43 22.72 -25.29 -6.75
C PHE A 43 22.36 -26.77 -6.81
N LEU A 44 21.12 -27.17 -6.46
CA LEU A 44 20.72 -28.59 -6.44
C LEU A 44 20.90 -29.31 -7.78
N LYS A 45 20.92 -28.55 -8.88
CA LYS A 45 21.12 -29.08 -10.25
C LYS A 45 22.58 -29.06 -10.71
N SER A 46 23.51 -28.61 -9.88
CA SER A 46 24.95 -28.53 -10.16
C SER A 46 25.71 -29.62 -9.42
N SER A 47 26.80 -30.11 -10.00
CA SER A 47 27.69 -31.03 -9.28
C SER A 47 28.60 -30.26 -8.30
N PRO A 48 29.00 -30.86 -7.17
CA PRO A 48 29.94 -30.24 -6.24
C PRO A 48 31.28 -29.85 -6.89
N GLU A 49 31.73 -30.62 -7.88
CA GLU A 49 32.97 -30.37 -8.64
C GLU A 49 32.81 -29.16 -9.55
N GLU A 50 31.65 -29.00 -10.20
CA GLU A 50 31.33 -27.84 -11.03
C GLU A 50 31.36 -26.56 -10.19
N LEU A 51 30.66 -26.57 -9.03
CA LEU A 51 30.64 -25.45 -8.10
C LEU A 51 32.04 -25.12 -7.57
N SER A 52 32.83 -26.15 -7.22
CA SER A 52 34.20 -25.96 -6.73
C SER A 52 35.13 -25.37 -7.81
N SER A 53 34.96 -25.80 -9.06
CA SER A 53 35.68 -25.25 -10.22
C SER A 53 35.32 -23.79 -10.44
N PHE A 54 34.02 -23.47 -10.40
CA PHE A 54 33.52 -22.11 -10.51
C PHE A 54 34.10 -21.19 -9.44
N GLN A 55 34.02 -21.60 -8.17
CA GLN A 55 34.57 -20.83 -7.05
C GLN A 55 36.08 -20.60 -7.18
N ARG A 56 36.82 -21.56 -7.77
CA ARG A 56 38.26 -21.40 -8.04
C ARG A 56 38.53 -20.32 -9.08
N VAL A 57 37.71 -20.24 -10.14
CA VAL A 57 37.79 -19.15 -11.14
C VAL A 57 37.59 -17.80 -10.45
N LEU A 58 36.53 -17.67 -9.64
CA LEU A 58 36.23 -16.43 -8.95
C LEU A 58 37.33 -16.02 -7.96
N LYS A 59 37.83 -16.95 -7.13
CA LYS A 59 38.92 -16.67 -6.19
C LYS A 59 40.20 -16.19 -6.87
N LYS A 60 40.49 -16.71 -8.07
CA LYS A 60 41.73 -16.37 -8.80
C LYS A 60 41.61 -15.09 -9.62
N PHE A 61 40.43 -14.82 -10.19
CA PHE A 61 40.30 -13.82 -11.24
C PHE A 61 39.30 -12.70 -10.93
N ALA A 62 38.48 -12.77 -9.88
CA ALA A 62 37.70 -11.61 -9.45
C ALA A 62 38.62 -10.47 -8.94
N PRO A 63 38.18 -9.20 -8.93
CA PRO A 63 36.87 -8.72 -9.38
C PRO A 63 36.76 -8.66 -10.91
N PHE A 64 35.53 -8.75 -11.41
CA PHE A 64 35.15 -8.52 -12.81
C PHE A 64 34.32 -7.24 -12.90
N ASP A 65 34.44 -6.49 -14.00
CA ASP A 65 33.59 -5.33 -14.25
C ASP A 65 32.20 -5.76 -14.74
N PHE A 66 32.17 -6.81 -15.56
CA PHE A 66 30.94 -7.36 -16.12
C PHE A 66 30.93 -8.89 -16.09
N VAL A 67 29.79 -9.44 -15.69
CA VAL A 67 29.47 -10.87 -15.86
C VAL A 67 28.41 -11.02 -16.95
N LEU A 68 28.69 -11.86 -17.95
CA LEU A 68 27.89 -11.98 -19.16
C LEU A 68 27.16 -13.32 -19.19
N ASP A 69 25.84 -13.29 -19.39
CA ASP A 69 25.04 -14.47 -19.70
C ASP A 69 25.19 -14.81 -21.18
N GLY A 70 26.15 -15.69 -21.47
CA GLY A 70 26.65 -15.95 -22.81
C GLY A 70 25.57 -16.45 -23.78
N LEU A 71 24.67 -17.32 -23.32
CA LEU A 71 23.59 -17.81 -24.16
C LEU A 71 22.48 -16.77 -24.34
N ASN A 72 22.05 -16.11 -23.27
CA ASN A 72 21.00 -15.10 -23.37
C ASN A 72 21.38 -13.97 -24.35
N ILE A 73 22.65 -13.54 -24.29
CA ILE A 73 23.25 -12.56 -25.20
C ILE A 73 23.34 -13.10 -26.62
N ALA A 74 23.76 -14.34 -26.82
CA ALA A 74 23.89 -14.91 -28.16
C ALA A 74 22.54 -14.96 -28.90
N PHE A 75 21.46 -15.32 -28.18
CA PHE A 75 20.08 -15.29 -28.68
C PHE A 75 19.48 -13.87 -28.70
N SER A 76 20.25 -12.89 -28.21
CA SER A 76 20.19 -11.45 -28.46
C SER A 76 19.24 -10.92 -29.52
N ALA A 77 19.85 -10.82 -30.70
CA ALA A 77 19.37 -10.21 -31.91
C ALA A 77 18.93 -11.27 -32.94
N THR A 78 18.44 -12.42 -32.45
CA THR A 78 17.98 -13.52 -33.31
C THR A 78 16.51 -13.80 -33.11
N THR A 79 15.83 -14.27 -34.16
CA THR A 79 14.48 -14.84 -34.00
C THR A 79 14.55 -16.09 -33.12
N ALA A 80 13.48 -16.40 -32.39
CA ALA A 80 13.42 -17.53 -31.44
C ALA A 80 13.75 -18.91 -32.07
N LYS A 81 13.82 -19.01 -33.40
CA LYS A 81 14.13 -20.24 -34.15
C LYS A 81 15.55 -20.28 -34.73
N CYS A 82 16.36 -19.22 -34.60
CA CYS A 82 17.71 -19.21 -35.16
C CYS A 82 18.64 -20.14 -34.36
N LYS A 83 19.17 -21.17 -35.02
CA LYS A 83 20.15 -22.12 -34.45
C LYS A 83 21.53 -22.02 -35.10
N ASP A 84 21.78 -21.00 -35.93
CA ASP A 84 23.07 -20.82 -36.59
C ASP A 84 24.13 -20.39 -35.57
N LYS A 85 25.03 -21.31 -35.24
CA LYS A 85 26.11 -21.10 -34.28
C LYS A 85 27.04 -19.97 -34.69
N ASN A 86 27.19 -19.65 -35.98
CA ASN A 86 27.98 -18.51 -36.44
C ASN A 86 27.33 -17.19 -36.02
N VAL A 87 26.01 -17.09 -36.15
CA VAL A 87 25.27 -15.89 -35.73
C VAL A 87 25.34 -15.74 -34.21
N LEU A 88 25.08 -16.83 -33.46
CA LEU A 88 25.13 -16.84 -32.00
C LEU A 88 26.51 -16.44 -31.46
N ALA A 89 27.58 -17.06 -31.98
CA ALA A 89 28.95 -16.75 -31.57
C ALA A 89 29.36 -15.31 -31.95
N ARG A 90 28.94 -14.82 -33.12
CA ARG A 90 29.20 -13.44 -33.56
C ARG A 90 28.51 -12.41 -32.68
N ASN A 91 27.27 -12.67 -32.26
CA ASN A 91 26.51 -11.80 -31.38
C ASN A 91 27.22 -11.65 -30.02
N LEU A 92 27.60 -12.78 -29.41
CA LEU A 92 28.34 -12.77 -28.15
C LEU A 92 29.70 -12.05 -28.30
N LEU A 93 30.45 -12.34 -29.37
CA LEU A 93 31.72 -11.68 -29.63
C LEU A 93 31.56 -10.15 -29.83
N SER A 94 30.48 -9.69 -30.45
CA SER A 94 30.21 -8.26 -30.63
C SER A 94 30.03 -7.56 -29.28
N VAL A 95 29.30 -8.18 -28.35
CA VAL A 95 29.15 -7.69 -26.97
C VAL A 95 30.48 -7.68 -26.22
N VAL A 96 31.25 -8.77 -26.30
CA VAL A 96 32.59 -8.85 -25.72
C VAL A 96 33.49 -7.74 -26.27
N ASN A 97 33.55 -7.57 -27.58
CA ASN A 97 34.38 -6.55 -28.23
C ASN A 97 33.96 -5.14 -27.85
N HIS A 98 32.66 -4.88 -27.70
CA HIS A 98 32.16 -3.58 -27.26
C HIS A 98 32.67 -3.23 -25.85
N LEU A 99 32.58 -4.16 -24.90
CA LEU A 99 32.97 -3.92 -23.51
C LEU A 99 34.50 -3.94 -23.32
N VAL A 100 35.22 -4.82 -24.03
CA VAL A 100 36.70 -4.86 -24.00
C VAL A 100 37.30 -3.57 -24.55
N LYS A 101 36.71 -2.96 -25.59
CA LYS A 101 37.12 -1.63 -26.09
C LYS A 101 37.02 -0.53 -25.04
N GLN A 102 36.22 -0.73 -23.99
CA GLN A 102 36.07 0.17 -22.85
C GLN A 102 36.95 -0.25 -21.66
N ASN A 103 37.97 -1.10 -21.90
CA ASN A 103 38.86 -1.67 -20.90
C ASN A 103 38.14 -2.41 -19.76
N LYS A 104 37.01 -3.06 -20.05
CA LYS A 104 36.27 -3.85 -19.06
C LYS A 104 36.80 -5.28 -18.98
N LYS A 105 36.98 -5.78 -17.76
CA LYS A 105 37.33 -7.16 -17.44
C LYS A 105 36.07 -8.01 -17.32
N LEU A 106 36.01 -9.06 -18.13
CA LEU A 106 34.77 -9.81 -18.36
C LEU A 106 34.87 -11.27 -17.91
N LEU A 107 33.78 -11.77 -17.31
CA LEU A 107 33.51 -13.19 -17.14
C LEU A 107 32.28 -13.57 -17.96
N VAL A 108 32.40 -14.56 -18.83
CA VAL A 108 31.27 -15.14 -19.56
C VAL A 108 30.84 -16.44 -18.88
N ILE A 109 29.60 -16.47 -18.42
CA ILE A 109 28.92 -17.69 -17.99
C ILE A 109 28.23 -18.28 -19.22
N GLY A 110 28.56 -19.52 -19.54
CA GLY A 110 28.02 -20.21 -20.70
C GLY A 110 27.80 -21.69 -20.42
N ARG A 111 27.50 -22.45 -21.47
CA ARG A 111 27.26 -23.89 -21.41
C ARG A 111 28.34 -24.69 -22.12
N LYS A 112 28.59 -25.92 -21.69
CA LYS A 112 29.56 -26.81 -22.34
C LYS A 112 29.30 -27.01 -23.83
N HIS A 113 28.05 -26.97 -24.29
CA HIS A 113 27.76 -27.08 -25.73
C HIS A 113 28.27 -25.90 -26.56
N MET A 114 28.58 -24.75 -25.95
CA MET A 114 29.23 -23.62 -26.63
C MET A 114 30.66 -23.96 -27.09
N ARG A 115 31.29 -25.01 -26.53
CA ARG A 115 32.58 -25.52 -27.06
C ARG A 115 32.48 -25.96 -28.52
N ASN A 116 31.28 -26.32 -28.97
CA ASN A 116 31.00 -26.74 -30.33
C ASN A 116 30.59 -25.57 -31.24
N TRP A 117 30.79 -24.33 -30.80
CA TRP A 117 30.65 -23.12 -31.64
C TRP A 117 31.89 -22.95 -32.53
N PRO A 118 31.80 -22.14 -33.60
CA PRO A 118 32.90 -22.04 -34.56
C PRO A 118 34.18 -21.53 -33.88
N LYS A 119 35.26 -22.28 -34.09
CA LYS A 119 36.56 -22.04 -33.44
C LYS A 119 37.09 -20.61 -33.56
N PRO A 120 37.01 -19.92 -34.71
CA PRO A 120 37.55 -18.56 -34.83
C PRO A 120 36.96 -17.59 -33.81
N PHE A 121 35.64 -17.65 -33.57
CA PHE A 121 34.98 -16.80 -32.59
C PHE A 121 35.36 -17.18 -31.16
N MET A 122 35.39 -18.48 -30.84
CA MET A 122 35.73 -18.94 -29.49
C MET A 122 37.18 -18.64 -29.13
N GLU A 123 38.12 -18.84 -30.05
CA GLU A 123 39.53 -18.50 -29.86
C GLU A 123 39.74 -16.99 -29.69
N GLU A 124 39.01 -16.18 -30.46
CA GLU A 124 39.07 -14.72 -30.31
C GLU A 124 38.52 -14.28 -28.94
N MET A 125 37.38 -14.83 -28.51
CA MET A 125 36.81 -14.51 -27.19
C MET A 125 37.71 -14.98 -26.04
N ASN A 126 38.26 -16.19 -26.11
CA ASN A 126 39.14 -16.74 -25.06
C ASN A 126 40.40 -15.91 -24.79
N LYS A 127 40.86 -15.10 -25.77
CA LYS A 127 41.97 -14.16 -25.59
C LYS A 127 41.59 -12.91 -24.80
N LYS A 128 40.29 -12.63 -24.70
CA LYS A 128 39.74 -11.36 -24.21
C LYS A 128 38.98 -11.49 -22.89
N VAL A 129 38.42 -12.67 -22.61
CA VAL A 129 37.51 -12.89 -21.47
C VAL A 129 37.83 -14.19 -20.75
N TYR A 130 37.39 -14.26 -19.50
CA TYR A 130 37.35 -15.52 -18.76
C TYR A 130 36.05 -16.24 -19.07
N PHE A 131 36.11 -17.55 -19.31
CA PHE A 131 34.93 -18.39 -19.52
C PHE A 131 34.73 -19.33 -18.35
N PHE A 132 33.47 -19.45 -17.93
CA PHE A 132 32.99 -20.57 -17.15
C PHE A 132 31.86 -21.26 -17.92
N LEU A 133 32.07 -22.52 -18.31
CA LEU A 133 31.10 -23.30 -19.08
C LEU A 133 30.47 -24.37 -18.20
N ALA A 134 29.28 -24.07 -17.69
CA ALA A 134 28.46 -24.97 -16.88
C ALA A 134 27.89 -26.13 -17.70
N GLU A 135 27.53 -27.21 -17.01
CA GLU A 135 26.77 -28.33 -17.56
C GLU A 135 25.42 -27.87 -18.11
N ASN A 136 24.89 -28.58 -19.09
CA ASN A 136 23.63 -28.20 -19.77
C ASN A 136 22.38 -28.39 -18.90
N VAL A 137 22.48 -29.08 -17.76
CA VAL A 137 21.38 -29.31 -16.82
C VAL A 137 21.29 -28.27 -15.71
N THR A 138 22.35 -27.49 -15.51
CA THR A 138 22.43 -26.46 -14.46
C THR A 138 21.51 -25.27 -14.75
N GLN A 139 21.13 -24.48 -13.74
CA GLN A 139 20.44 -23.21 -13.94
C GLN A 139 21.46 -22.07 -14.13
N ASP A 140 21.41 -21.34 -15.25
CA ASP A 140 22.45 -20.37 -15.63
C ASP A 140 22.50 -19.14 -14.74
N ASP A 141 21.33 -18.66 -14.35
CA ASP A 141 21.15 -17.45 -13.56
C ASP A 141 21.89 -17.51 -12.22
N THR A 142 22.07 -18.72 -11.66
CA THR A 142 22.69 -18.86 -10.32
C THR A 142 24.15 -18.44 -10.36
N TYR A 143 24.91 -18.94 -11.33
CA TYR A 143 26.32 -18.61 -11.48
C TYR A 143 26.53 -17.15 -11.91
N LEU A 144 25.61 -16.63 -12.74
CA LEU A 144 25.61 -15.22 -13.12
C LEU A 144 25.50 -14.33 -11.87
N LEU A 145 24.44 -14.50 -11.08
CA LEU A 145 24.19 -13.71 -9.87
C LEU A 145 25.30 -13.90 -8.82
N TYR A 146 25.75 -15.14 -8.62
CA TYR A 146 26.83 -15.44 -7.68
C TYR A 146 28.12 -14.71 -8.08
N ALA A 147 28.54 -14.79 -9.35
CA ALA A 147 29.75 -14.12 -9.81
C ALA A 147 29.65 -12.59 -9.66
N SER A 148 28.50 -12.01 -9.97
CA SER A 148 28.26 -10.57 -9.85
C SER A 148 28.35 -10.11 -8.40
N LEU A 149 27.65 -10.78 -7.48
CA LEU A 149 27.70 -10.46 -6.04
C LEU A 149 29.05 -10.80 -5.40
N TYR A 150 29.78 -11.80 -5.92
CA TYR A 150 31.11 -12.11 -5.41
C TYR A 150 32.14 -11.04 -5.80
N SER A 151 32.01 -10.48 -7.01
CA SER A 151 33.00 -9.58 -7.61
C SER A 151 33.00 -8.16 -7.04
N GLY A 152 31.89 -7.71 -6.45
CA GLY A 152 31.81 -6.42 -5.75
C GLY A 152 30.60 -5.60 -6.14
N ILE A 153 30.39 -4.50 -5.40
CA ILE A 153 29.22 -3.63 -5.59
C ILE A 153 29.22 -2.95 -6.96
N ASP A 154 30.39 -2.68 -7.55
CA ASP A 154 30.51 -2.00 -8.84
C ASP A 154 30.39 -2.96 -10.05
N THR A 155 30.23 -4.27 -9.81
CA THR A 155 30.13 -5.27 -10.88
C THR A 155 28.75 -5.25 -11.51
N ASN A 156 28.73 -5.08 -12.84
CA ASN A 156 27.51 -5.16 -13.64
C ASN A 156 27.33 -6.55 -14.24
N PHE A 157 26.13 -6.85 -14.74
CA PHE A 157 25.89 -8.07 -15.50
C PHE A 157 24.97 -7.86 -16.69
N VAL A 158 25.11 -8.70 -17.70
CA VAL A 158 24.32 -8.61 -18.93
C VAL A 158 23.45 -9.85 -19.06
N SER A 159 22.13 -9.69 -18.97
CA SER A 159 21.13 -10.71 -19.30
C SER A 159 19.78 -10.04 -19.55
N ARG A 160 18.91 -10.65 -20.37
CA ARG A 160 17.51 -10.25 -20.54
C ARG A 160 16.54 -10.96 -19.59
N ASP A 161 17.00 -11.95 -18.82
CA ASP A 161 16.14 -12.62 -17.86
C ASP A 161 15.86 -11.68 -16.66
N LEU A 162 14.64 -11.75 -16.16
CA LEU A 162 14.15 -10.94 -15.05
C LEU A 162 14.44 -11.58 -13.68
N MET A 163 15.03 -12.78 -13.64
CA MET A 163 15.49 -13.44 -12.41
C MET A 163 14.34 -13.74 -11.42
N ARG A 164 13.11 -13.92 -11.92
CA ARG A 164 11.88 -14.01 -11.09
C ARG A 164 11.90 -15.14 -10.05
N GLY A 165 12.64 -16.21 -10.32
CA GLY A 165 12.74 -17.37 -9.42
C GLY A 165 13.47 -17.08 -8.11
N TYR A 166 14.44 -16.15 -8.10
CA TYR A 166 15.23 -15.83 -6.91
C TYR A 166 14.48 -15.04 -5.86
N ARG A 167 13.33 -14.47 -6.24
CA ARG A 167 12.40 -13.78 -5.34
C ARG A 167 11.98 -14.65 -4.16
N TYR A 168 11.58 -15.88 -4.45
CA TYR A 168 11.04 -16.79 -3.44
C TYR A 168 12.14 -17.41 -2.57
N LEU A 169 13.37 -17.47 -3.07
CA LEU A 169 14.51 -18.07 -2.38
C LEU A 169 15.04 -17.19 -1.24
N LEU A 170 14.81 -15.88 -1.30
CA LEU A 170 15.31 -14.96 -0.28
C LEU A 170 14.47 -14.94 1.00
N ALA A 171 13.21 -15.40 0.96
CA ALA A 171 12.26 -15.56 2.09
C ALA A 171 12.09 -14.37 3.07
N ASP A 172 12.83 -13.27 2.86
CA ASP A 172 12.84 -12.03 3.63
C ASP A 172 12.44 -10.88 2.69
N PRO A 173 11.32 -10.18 2.98
CA PRO A 173 10.86 -9.05 2.19
C PRO A 173 11.88 -7.91 2.06
N GLU A 174 12.75 -7.72 3.05
CA GLU A 174 13.78 -6.68 3.02
C GLU A 174 14.87 -7.04 2.02
N LEU A 175 15.37 -8.29 2.06
CA LEU A 175 16.34 -8.81 1.09
C LEU A 175 15.77 -8.82 -0.34
N GLU A 176 14.50 -9.16 -0.50
CA GLU A 176 13.81 -9.08 -1.79
C GLU A 176 13.86 -7.65 -2.34
N SER A 177 13.54 -6.65 -1.51
CA SER A 177 13.59 -5.25 -1.89
C SER A 177 15.00 -4.80 -2.28
N ILE A 178 16.01 -5.18 -1.50
CA ILE A 178 17.42 -4.88 -1.79
C ILE A 178 17.85 -5.53 -3.10
N PHE A 179 17.50 -6.80 -3.33
CA PHE A 179 17.82 -7.51 -4.56
C PHE A 179 17.24 -6.81 -5.79
N TRP A 180 15.98 -6.39 -5.75
CA TRP A 180 15.35 -5.65 -6.85
C TRP A 180 16.10 -4.36 -7.17
N ARG A 181 16.42 -3.58 -6.14
CA ARG A 181 17.17 -2.33 -6.31
C ARG A 181 18.54 -2.59 -6.92
N TRP A 182 19.26 -3.57 -6.38
CA TRP A 182 20.56 -3.98 -6.89
C TRP A 182 20.48 -4.45 -8.35
N GLN A 183 19.52 -5.31 -8.70
CA GLN A 183 19.29 -5.79 -10.06
C GLN A 183 19.08 -4.62 -11.03
N TYR A 184 18.19 -3.69 -10.71
CA TYR A 184 17.92 -2.52 -11.56
C TYR A 184 19.13 -1.61 -11.77
N GLN A 185 20.07 -1.61 -10.83
CA GLN A 185 21.28 -0.80 -10.90
C GLN A 185 22.44 -1.46 -11.65
N HIS A 186 22.45 -2.79 -11.76
CA HIS A 186 23.60 -3.53 -12.28
C HIS A 186 23.28 -4.35 -13.53
N GLN A 187 21.99 -4.54 -13.86
CA GLN A 187 21.57 -5.32 -15.01
C GLN A 187 21.53 -4.48 -16.29
N TYR A 188 22.37 -4.87 -17.24
CA TYR A 188 22.39 -4.36 -18.60
C TYR A 188 21.61 -5.30 -19.51
N LEU A 189 20.80 -4.74 -20.41
CA LEU A 189 20.08 -5.51 -21.41
C LEU A 189 20.59 -5.17 -22.79
N VAL A 190 20.82 -6.19 -23.62
CA VAL A 190 21.16 -5.98 -25.03
C VAL A 190 19.87 -5.72 -25.79
N VAL A 191 19.74 -4.51 -26.34
CA VAL A 191 18.56 -4.07 -27.13
C VAL A 191 18.72 -4.51 -28.57
N SER A 192 19.87 -4.21 -29.18
CA SER A 192 20.15 -4.55 -30.56
C SER A 192 21.63 -4.83 -30.80
N ILE A 193 21.90 -5.73 -31.74
CA ILE A 193 23.24 -5.98 -32.27
C ILE A 193 23.18 -5.74 -33.76
N ARG A 194 23.86 -4.68 -34.22
CA ARG A 194 23.90 -4.27 -35.63
C ARG A 194 24.85 -5.20 -36.40
N LYS A 195 24.62 -5.34 -37.72
CA LYS A 195 25.45 -6.18 -38.59
C LYS A 195 26.93 -5.79 -38.60
N ASN A 196 27.24 -4.51 -38.35
CA ASN A 196 28.61 -3.99 -38.25
C ASN A 196 29.27 -4.25 -36.88
N GLY A 197 28.62 -5.01 -35.99
CA GLY A 197 29.11 -5.29 -34.63
C GLY A 197 28.83 -4.18 -33.61
N GLY A 198 28.08 -3.13 -33.99
CA GLY A 198 27.59 -2.14 -33.03
C GLY A 198 26.58 -2.76 -32.07
N VAL A 199 26.78 -2.55 -30.77
CA VAL A 199 25.92 -3.06 -29.71
C VAL A 199 25.23 -1.90 -29.02
N GLU A 200 23.93 -2.03 -28.84
CA GLU A 200 23.11 -1.09 -28.09
C GLU A 200 22.64 -1.75 -26.80
N PHE A 201 22.98 -1.11 -25.67
CA PHE A 201 22.53 -1.52 -24.36
C PHE A 201 21.44 -0.60 -23.85
N GLN A 202 20.45 -1.18 -23.19
CA GLN A 202 19.68 -0.48 -22.18
C GLN A 202 20.51 -0.50 -20.90
N THR A 203 20.93 0.69 -20.49
CA THR A 203 21.71 0.87 -19.26
C THR A 203 20.80 0.85 -18.03
N PRO A 204 21.33 0.47 -16.86
CA PRO A 204 20.65 0.57 -15.59
C PRO A 204 20.09 1.97 -15.32
N VAL A 205 18.91 2.03 -14.71
CA VAL A 205 18.22 3.29 -14.45
C VAL A 205 18.63 3.81 -13.07
N PRO A 206 19.14 5.05 -12.93
CA PRO A 206 19.70 5.53 -11.67
C PRO A 206 18.65 5.96 -10.63
N TYR A 207 17.36 5.68 -10.87
CA TYR A 207 16.24 6.11 -10.03
C TYR A 207 15.21 5.00 -9.87
N ARG A 208 14.50 5.05 -8.75
CA ARG A 208 13.49 4.07 -8.35
C ARG A 208 12.41 3.93 -9.41
N GLN A 209 12.01 2.68 -9.67
CA GLN A 209 11.06 2.29 -10.71
C GLN A 209 9.66 1.94 -10.18
N ASP A 210 9.50 2.01 -8.86
CA ASP A 210 8.28 1.81 -8.07
C ASP A 210 7.68 3.15 -7.62
N SER A 211 6.46 3.11 -7.09
CA SER A 211 5.81 4.28 -6.50
C SER A 211 6.61 4.77 -5.29
N HIS A 212 6.94 6.06 -5.27
CA HIS A 212 7.71 6.64 -4.16
C HIS A 212 7.36 8.10 -3.91
N CYS A 213 7.54 8.51 -2.65
CA CYS A 213 7.44 9.90 -2.22
C CYS A 213 8.84 10.50 -2.11
N LEU A 214 8.99 11.78 -2.43
CA LEU A 214 10.24 12.49 -2.17
C LEU A 214 10.37 12.79 -0.68
N VAL A 215 11.41 12.22 -0.04
CA VAL A 215 11.65 12.28 1.41
C VAL A 215 11.73 13.71 1.93
N GLU A 216 12.25 14.65 1.14
CA GLU A 216 12.39 16.06 1.54
C GLU A 216 11.06 16.81 1.56
N ASP A 217 10.04 16.34 0.82
CA ASP A 217 8.77 17.06 0.71
C ASP A 217 7.58 16.32 1.29
N ASP A 218 7.63 14.98 1.42
CA ASP A 218 6.57 14.04 1.82
C ASP A 218 5.15 14.34 1.26
N ARG A 219 5.12 15.19 0.24
CA ARG A 219 3.96 15.86 -0.35
C ARG A 219 3.96 15.70 -1.86
N LEU A 220 4.85 14.89 -2.42
CA LEU A 220 5.01 14.74 -3.85
C LEU A 220 5.32 13.29 -4.17
N TRP A 221 4.31 12.61 -4.71
CA TRP A 221 4.38 11.22 -5.12
C TRP A 221 4.66 11.11 -6.60
N HIS A 222 5.55 10.18 -6.93
CA HIS A 222 5.76 9.72 -8.28
C HIS A 222 5.26 8.28 -8.37
N VAL A 223 4.24 8.06 -9.21
CA VAL A 223 3.63 6.75 -9.43
C VAL A 223 3.83 6.37 -10.89
N PRO A 224 4.53 5.26 -11.19
CA PRO A 224 4.66 4.78 -12.56
C PRO A 224 3.31 4.23 -13.04
N CYS A 225 2.81 4.77 -14.15
CA CYS A 225 1.65 4.26 -14.85
C CYS A 225 2.11 3.33 -15.98
N PHE A 226 1.46 2.17 -16.05
CA PHE A 226 1.62 1.24 -17.14
C PHE A 226 0.43 1.44 -18.07
N GLU A 227 0.68 1.76 -19.34
CA GLU A 227 -0.36 1.56 -20.36
C GLU A 227 -0.67 0.06 -20.45
N GLU A 228 -1.87 -0.32 -20.89
CA GLU A 228 -2.20 -1.73 -21.11
C GLU A 228 -1.28 -2.29 -22.20
N VAL A 229 -0.19 -2.90 -21.75
CA VAL A 229 0.80 -3.49 -22.61
C VAL A 229 0.25 -4.83 -23.12
N GLN A 230 0.34 -5.05 -24.44
CA GLN A 230 -0.11 -6.29 -25.07
C GLN A 230 0.50 -7.53 -24.39
N PRO A 231 -0.19 -8.69 -24.37
CA PRO A 231 0.22 -9.88 -23.61
C PRO A 231 1.64 -10.39 -23.90
N ASN A 232 2.20 -10.06 -25.07
CA ASN A 232 3.48 -10.58 -25.55
C ASN A 232 4.64 -9.58 -25.47
N THR A 233 4.46 -8.41 -24.88
CA THR A 233 5.53 -7.43 -24.78
C THR A 233 6.57 -7.86 -23.73
N PRO A 234 7.86 -7.94 -24.10
CA PRO A 234 8.94 -8.26 -23.19
C PRO A 234 8.94 -7.33 -21.96
N GLY A 235 9.28 -7.87 -20.78
CA GLY A 235 9.21 -7.13 -19.52
C GLY A 235 10.02 -5.82 -19.46
N HIS A 236 11.00 -5.64 -20.36
CA HIS A 236 11.83 -4.44 -20.46
C HIS A 236 11.21 -3.32 -21.30
N GLU A 237 10.39 -3.63 -22.31
CA GLU A 237 9.61 -2.63 -23.04
C GLU A 237 8.51 -2.03 -22.14
N LYS A 238 8.07 -2.80 -21.12
CA LYS A 238 7.20 -2.31 -20.03
C LYS A 238 7.86 -1.23 -19.17
N LEU A 239 9.20 -1.10 -19.19
CA LEU A 239 9.97 -0.12 -18.43
C LEU A 239 10.28 1.16 -19.23
N SER A 240 10.46 1.06 -20.55
CA SER A 240 10.76 2.20 -21.42
C SER A 240 9.52 3.05 -21.74
N ASN A 241 8.32 2.44 -21.81
CA ASN A 241 7.06 3.13 -22.10
C ASN A 241 6.28 3.52 -20.83
N LYS A 242 6.97 3.76 -19.72
CA LYS A 242 6.31 4.20 -18.48
C LYS A 242 5.98 5.67 -18.56
N THR A 243 4.69 5.99 -18.49
CA THR A 243 4.28 7.34 -18.14
C THR A 243 4.33 7.47 -16.63
N TRP A 244 4.86 8.58 -16.12
CA TRP A 244 4.87 8.85 -14.69
C TRP A 244 3.72 9.79 -14.33
N LEU A 245 3.06 9.51 -13.21
CA LEU A 245 2.10 10.38 -12.57
C LEU A 245 2.82 11.13 -11.45
N CYS A 246 2.81 12.46 -11.53
CA CYS A 246 3.39 13.34 -10.53
C CYS A 246 2.23 13.94 -9.72
N LEU A 247 2.05 13.44 -8.49
CA LEU A 247 0.96 13.81 -7.61
C LEU A 247 1.49 14.68 -6.47
N PRO A 248 1.31 16.01 -6.53
CA PRO A 248 1.41 16.80 -5.33
C PRO A 248 0.27 16.39 -4.40
N LEU A 249 0.61 15.81 -3.25
CA LEU A 249 -0.23 15.81 -2.06
C LEU A 249 -0.34 17.27 -1.60
N ASN A 250 -1.20 18.01 -2.28
CA ASN A 250 -1.75 19.21 -1.73
C ASN A 250 -2.46 18.80 -0.44
N ARG A 251 -2.21 19.48 0.68
CA ARG A 251 -2.97 19.19 1.92
C ARG A 251 -4.49 19.33 1.70
N ASP A 252 -4.90 19.97 0.61
CA ASP A 252 -6.28 20.15 0.17
C ASP A 252 -6.86 18.98 -0.66
N ASN A 253 -6.03 18.08 -1.19
CA ASN A 253 -6.44 16.90 -1.96
C ASN A 253 -5.82 15.62 -1.39
N LYS A 254 -6.14 15.30 -0.14
CA LYS A 254 -5.94 13.94 0.36
C LYS A 254 -6.95 13.01 -0.35
N MET A 255 -6.43 12.08 -1.16
CA MET A 255 -7.11 10.81 -1.42
C MET A 255 -7.24 10.06 -0.09
N GLY A 256 -8.20 10.48 0.73
CA GLY A 256 -8.79 9.63 1.75
C GLY A 256 -9.78 8.69 1.07
N LEU A 257 -9.87 7.45 1.55
CA LEU A 257 -11.12 6.68 1.52
C LEU A 257 -12.29 7.64 1.72
N PRO A 258 -13.37 7.51 0.92
CA PRO A 258 -14.28 8.59 0.55
C PRO A 258 -14.42 9.60 1.69
N HIS A 259 -13.78 10.75 1.53
CA HIS A 259 -14.06 11.90 2.38
C HIS A 259 -15.55 12.15 2.23
N PHE A 260 -16.33 11.75 3.23
CA PHE A 260 -17.68 12.25 3.39
C PHE A 260 -17.54 13.77 3.55
N LYS A 261 -17.63 14.48 2.43
CA LYS A 261 -18.04 15.87 2.44
C LYS A 261 -19.36 15.88 3.20
N SER A 262 -19.51 16.80 4.16
CA SER A 262 -20.86 17.07 4.67
C SER A 262 -21.75 17.33 3.45
N LEU A 263 -23.03 16.95 3.51
CA LEU A 263 -23.96 17.11 2.38
C LEU A 263 -23.97 18.53 1.76
N CYS A 264 -23.41 19.54 2.46
CA CYS A 264 -23.39 20.94 2.08
C CYS A 264 -21.99 21.50 1.71
N GLY A 265 -20.95 20.68 1.54
CA GLY A 265 -19.63 21.16 1.09
C GLY A 265 -18.88 22.05 2.09
N THR A 266 -19.28 22.04 3.36
CA THR A 266 -18.64 22.83 4.43
C THR A 266 -17.40 22.13 5.01
N SER A 267 -16.49 22.90 5.63
CA SER A 267 -15.32 22.34 6.32
C SER A 267 -15.74 21.35 7.42
N LEU A 268 -14.91 20.34 7.73
CA LEU A 268 -15.21 19.33 8.77
C LEU A 268 -15.43 19.95 10.16
N GLU A 269 -14.76 21.06 10.44
CA GLU A 269 -14.97 21.84 11.66
C GLU A 269 -16.38 22.45 11.68
N SER A 270 -16.78 23.14 10.59
CA SER A 270 -18.13 23.71 10.46
C SER A 270 -19.23 22.63 10.43
N GLY A 271 -18.96 21.49 9.79
CA GLY A 271 -19.86 20.33 9.78
C GLY A 271 -20.05 19.74 11.18
N SER A 272 -18.98 19.61 11.96
CA SER A 272 -19.06 19.12 13.34
C SER A 272 -19.81 20.12 14.26
N LYS A 273 -19.59 21.43 14.07
CA LYS A 273 -20.36 22.48 14.76
C LYS A 273 -21.85 22.38 14.43
N ALA A 274 -22.19 22.30 13.13
CA ALA A 274 -23.57 22.18 12.69
C ALA A 274 -24.25 20.94 13.26
N ILE A 275 -23.58 19.78 13.24
CA ILE A 275 -24.08 18.54 13.83
C ILE A 275 -24.36 18.72 15.33
N GLY A 276 -23.44 19.33 16.09
CA GLY A 276 -23.63 19.56 17.51
C GLY A 276 -24.87 20.43 17.81
N PHE A 277 -25.06 21.52 17.06
CA PHE A 277 -26.25 22.37 17.23
C PHE A 277 -27.54 21.69 16.77
N ILE A 278 -27.52 20.94 15.67
CA ILE A 278 -28.66 20.17 15.18
C ILE A 278 -29.09 19.13 16.23
N LEU A 279 -28.13 18.37 16.78
CA LEU A 279 -28.41 17.39 17.82
C LEU A 279 -29.02 18.07 19.04
N LEU A 280 -28.44 19.17 19.52
CA LEU A 280 -28.97 19.90 20.67
C LEU A 280 -30.41 20.40 20.44
N ALA A 281 -30.68 20.96 19.25
CA ALA A 281 -32.01 21.41 18.87
C ALA A 281 -33.02 20.24 18.79
N LEU A 282 -32.61 19.10 18.22
CA LEU A 282 -33.43 17.90 18.17
C LEU A 282 -33.70 17.35 19.58
N ARG A 283 -32.72 17.31 20.48
CA ARG A 283 -32.92 16.88 21.87
C ARG A 283 -33.93 17.77 22.58
N PHE A 284 -33.82 19.08 22.42
CA PHE A 284 -34.77 20.03 22.99
C PHE A 284 -36.18 19.82 22.45
N LEU A 285 -36.34 19.69 21.13
CA LEU A 285 -37.63 19.43 20.50
C LEU A 285 -38.26 18.11 21.00
N TRP A 286 -37.47 17.04 21.13
CA TRP A 286 -37.93 15.76 21.66
C TRP A 286 -38.39 15.85 23.13
N ILE A 287 -37.67 16.60 23.96
CA ILE A 287 -38.10 16.85 25.35
C ILE A 287 -39.46 17.56 25.38
N LEU A 288 -39.64 18.60 24.56
CA LEU A 288 -40.93 19.30 24.46
C LEU A 288 -42.06 18.37 24.02
N LEU A 289 -41.82 17.53 23.00
CA LEU A 289 -42.80 16.56 22.52
C LEU A 289 -43.18 15.54 23.60
N LEU A 290 -42.22 15.03 24.38
CA LEU A 290 -42.49 14.12 25.50
C LEU A 290 -43.35 14.78 26.58
N ILE A 291 -43.08 16.05 26.89
CA ILE A 291 -43.87 16.81 27.87
C ILE A 291 -45.31 17.00 27.36
N VAL A 292 -45.47 17.42 26.10
CA VAL A 292 -46.80 17.59 25.48
C VAL A 292 -47.56 16.27 25.44
N GLN A 293 -46.91 15.19 25.00
CA GLN A 293 -47.51 13.85 24.97
C GLN A 293 -47.94 13.38 26.36
N TYR A 294 -47.12 13.63 27.39
CA TYR A 294 -47.49 13.31 28.76
C TYR A 294 -48.76 14.05 29.20
N PHE A 295 -48.85 15.36 28.97
CA PHE A 295 -50.03 16.14 29.34
C PHE A 295 -51.27 15.71 28.57
N GLN A 296 -51.16 15.44 27.26
CA GLN A 296 -52.27 14.94 26.45
C GLN A 296 -52.83 13.63 26.99
N VAL A 297 -51.97 12.64 27.25
CA VAL A 297 -52.40 11.35 27.78
C VAL A 297 -52.98 11.50 29.18
N VAL A 298 -52.40 12.35 30.03
CA VAL A 298 -52.93 12.59 31.38
C VAL A 298 -54.31 13.24 31.34
N ASP A 299 -54.54 14.19 30.43
CA ASP A 299 -55.84 14.86 30.29
C ASP A 299 -56.89 13.92 29.68
N ASP A 300 -56.53 13.08 28.71
CA ASP A 300 -57.40 12.01 28.19
C ASP A 300 -57.80 11.02 29.31
N LEU A 301 -56.85 10.63 30.17
CA LEU A 301 -57.13 9.75 31.30
C LEU A 301 -58.02 10.42 32.36
N LYS A 302 -57.88 11.74 32.58
CA LYS A 302 -58.81 12.49 33.45
C LYS A 302 -60.21 12.55 32.85
N ALA A 303 -60.33 12.77 31.54
CA ALA A 303 -61.62 12.80 30.85
C ALA A 303 -62.33 11.43 30.94
N GLN A 304 -61.59 10.33 30.82
CA GLN A 304 -62.12 8.98 31.03
C GLN A 304 -62.54 8.74 32.49
N GLU A 305 -61.76 9.20 33.46
CA GLU A 305 -62.08 9.08 34.90
C GLU A 305 -63.39 9.79 35.29
N VAL A 306 -63.74 10.90 34.62
CA VAL A 306 -65.00 11.64 34.81
C VAL A 306 -66.21 10.88 34.24
N ASN A 307 -66.04 10.12 33.16
CA ASN A 307 -67.12 9.34 32.54
C ASN A 307 -67.50 8.06 33.32
N PHE A 308 -66.64 7.58 34.23
CA PHE A 308 -66.93 6.48 35.16
C PHE A 308 -67.66 6.97 36.42
N SER A 309 -68.87 7.53 36.28
CA SER A 309 -69.75 7.84 37.43
C SER A 309 -70.61 6.61 37.78
N PRO A 310 -70.48 6.00 38.97
CA PRO A 310 -71.04 4.67 39.22
C PRO A 310 -72.50 4.68 39.71
N ASN A 311 -73.34 3.81 39.13
CA ASN A 311 -74.51 3.26 39.83
C ASN A 311 -74.06 2.24 40.89
N LYS A 312 -74.82 2.08 41.99
CA LYS A 312 -74.40 1.42 43.25
C LYS A 312 -73.78 0.01 43.12
N THR A 313 -74.10 -0.75 42.07
CA THR A 313 -73.60 -2.11 41.82
C THR A 313 -72.17 -2.18 41.25
N SER A 314 -71.59 -1.05 40.79
CA SER A 314 -70.26 -1.00 40.14
C SER A 314 -69.12 -0.43 41.01
N ARG A 315 -69.33 -0.18 42.31
CA ARG A 315 -68.32 0.48 43.16
C ARG A 315 -66.99 -0.28 43.27
N ALA A 316 -67.01 -1.61 43.30
CA ALA A 316 -65.79 -2.43 43.31
C ALA A 316 -65.02 -2.29 41.98
N PHE A 317 -65.71 -2.47 40.85
CA PHE A 317 -65.15 -2.25 39.51
C PHE A 317 -64.61 -0.82 39.31
N ALA A 318 -65.32 0.19 39.81
CA ALA A 318 -64.87 1.59 39.73
C ALA A 318 -63.63 1.86 40.59
N LYS A 319 -63.49 1.17 41.74
CA LYS A 319 -62.30 1.25 42.59
C LYS A 319 -61.10 0.61 41.91
N ASP A 320 -61.28 -0.58 41.32
CA ASP A 320 -60.22 -1.30 40.61
C ASP A 320 -59.78 -0.56 39.35
N ALA A 321 -60.72 0.02 38.58
CA ALA A 321 -60.41 0.86 37.42
C ALA A 321 -59.64 2.13 37.80
N LYS A 322 -60.03 2.82 38.88
CA LYS A 322 -59.29 3.99 39.40
C LYS A 322 -57.88 3.63 39.87
N MET A 323 -57.72 2.48 40.52
CA MET A 323 -56.42 1.97 40.94
C MET A 323 -55.52 1.67 39.73
N MET A 324 -56.06 1.02 38.69
CA MET A 324 -55.34 0.74 37.44
C MET A 324 -54.94 2.03 36.69
N ILE A 325 -55.82 3.03 36.62
CA ILE A 325 -55.51 4.35 36.03
C ILE A 325 -54.41 5.06 36.83
N ALA A 326 -54.44 4.99 38.16
CA ALA A 326 -53.42 5.59 39.01
C ALA A 326 -52.04 4.92 38.85
N GLU A 327 -52.01 3.59 38.75
CA GLU A 327 -50.78 2.84 38.46
C GLU A 327 -50.24 3.16 37.06
N PHE A 328 -51.13 3.24 36.05
CA PHE A 328 -50.75 3.63 34.70
C PHE A 328 -50.19 5.07 34.64
N LYS A 329 -50.83 6.03 35.32
CA LYS A 329 -50.33 7.41 35.45
C LYS A 329 -48.93 7.45 36.09
N ARG A 330 -48.69 6.65 37.14
CA ARG A 330 -47.37 6.53 37.78
C ARG A 330 -46.33 5.93 36.84
N ALA A 331 -46.66 4.84 36.15
CA ALA A 331 -45.77 4.20 35.19
C ALA A 331 -45.40 5.15 34.05
N LEU A 332 -46.39 5.86 33.50
CA LEU A 332 -46.21 6.87 32.46
C LEU A 332 -45.31 8.02 32.94
N LEU A 333 -45.55 8.55 34.15
CA LEU A 333 -44.72 9.60 34.73
C LEU A 333 -43.26 9.15 34.88
N VAL A 334 -43.03 7.96 35.46
CA VAL A 334 -41.69 7.41 35.64
C VAL A 334 -40.99 7.24 34.29
N GLN A 335 -41.68 6.68 33.30
CA GLN A 335 -41.13 6.50 31.95
C GLN A 335 -40.75 7.83 31.30
N THR A 336 -41.63 8.83 31.37
CA THR A 336 -41.37 10.17 30.81
C THR A 336 -40.20 10.86 31.50
N VAL A 337 -40.12 10.79 32.84
CA VAL A 337 -39.02 11.38 33.62
C VAL A 337 -37.68 10.72 33.27
N VAL A 338 -37.65 9.39 33.17
CA VAL A 338 -36.45 8.64 32.77
C VAL A 338 -36.03 9.02 31.34
N ALA A 339 -36.97 9.10 30.40
CA ALA A 339 -36.68 9.49 29.01
C ALA A 339 -36.10 10.91 28.91
N ILE A 340 -36.69 11.87 29.63
CA ILE A 340 -36.18 13.25 29.69
C ILE A 340 -34.79 13.30 30.31
N SER A 341 -34.57 12.55 31.41
CA SER A 341 -33.27 12.49 32.09
C SER A 341 -32.17 11.96 31.17
N VAL A 342 -32.46 10.91 30.39
CA VAL A 342 -31.52 10.39 29.39
C VAL A 342 -31.22 11.43 28.30
N LEU A 343 -32.23 12.13 27.77
CA LEU A 343 -32.04 13.16 26.75
C LEU A 343 -31.19 14.34 27.26
N LEU A 344 -31.37 14.74 28.52
CA LEU A 344 -30.56 15.78 29.16
C LEU A 344 -29.10 15.33 29.31
N ILE A 345 -28.85 14.08 29.70
CA ILE A 345 -27.49 13.53 29.78
C ILE A 345 -26.83 13.54 28.38
N LEU A 346 -27.56 13.11 27.33
CA LEU A 346 -27.04 13.16 25.96
C LEU A 346 -26.71 14.59 25.52
N ALA A 347 -27.55 15.56 25.86
CA ALA A 347 -27.32 16.97 25.55
C ALA A 347 -26.05 17.52 26.21
N ILE A 348 -25.70 17.07 27.42
CA ILE A 348 -24.42 17.42 28.07
C ILE A 348 -23.24 16.96 27.21
N PHE A 349 -23.28 15.73 26.70
CA PHE A 349 -22.22 15.23 25.82
C PHE A 349 -22.19 15.96 24.47
N ASP A 350 -23.33 16.36 23.92
CA ASP A 350 -23.39 17.18 22.70
C ASP A 350 -22.71 18.54 22.92
N VAL A 351 -22.92 19.16 24.09
CA VAL A 351 -22.23 20.40 24.51
C VAL A 351 -20.74 20.17 24.70
N LEU A 352 -20.32 19.08 25.35
CA LEU A 352 -18.91 18.73 25.49
C LEU A 352 -18.23 18.54 24.13
N MET A 353 -18.91 17.86 23.19
CA MET A 353 -18.43 17.72 21.82
C MET A 353 -18.27 19.08 21.15
N LEU A 354 -19.25 19.97 21.24
CA LEU A 354 -19.16 21.34 20.74
C LEU A 354 -17.97 22.09 21.36
N VAL A 355 -17.79 22.04 22.68
CA VAL A 355 -16.64 22.65 23.37
C VAL A 355 -15.33 22.08 22.83
N GLY A 356 -15.26 20.76 22.61
CA GLY A 356 -14.10 20.10 22.01
C GLY A 356 -13.81 20.56 20.59
N VAL A 357 -14.85 20.77 19.78
CA VAL A 357 -14.74 21.29 18.41
C VAL A 357 -14.27 22.74 18.41
N TYR A 358 -14.86 23.61 19.24
CA TYR A 358 -14.49 25.04 19.32
C TYR A 358 -13.10 25.27 19.92
N LYS A 359 -12.72 24.52 20.96
CA LYS A 359 -11.40 24.60 21.60
C LYS A 359 -10.34 23.74 20.91
N ARG A 360 -10.68 23.08 19.79
CA ARG A 360 -9.82 22.09 19.09
C ARG A 360 -9.20 21.06 20.03
N SER A 361 -9.92 20.67 21.09
CA SER A 361 -9.44 19.78 22.13
C SER A 361 -10.10 18.41 22.04
N ARG A 362 -9.26 17.40 21.75
CA ARG A 362 -9.67 16.00 21.55
C ARG A 362 -10.31 15.38 22.79
N SER A 363 -9.90 15.80 23.99
CA SER A 363 -10.34 15.21 25.25
C SER A 363 -11.85 15.35 25.48
N PHE A 364 -12.48 16.36 24.90
CA PHE A 364 -13.92 16.61 25.04
C PHE A 364 -14.77 15.94 23.95
N ILE A 365 -14.18 15.55 22.82
CA ILE A 365 -14.89 14.90 21.70
C ILE A 365 -14.99 13.38 21.93
N PHE A 366 -13.96 12.77 22.53
CA PHE A 366 -13.91 11.32 22.73
C PHE A 366 -15.08 10.73 23.57
N PRO A 367 -15.46 11.33 24.72
CA PRO A 367 -16.58 10.83 25.52
C PRO A 367 -17.91 10.81 24.76
N TRP A 368 -18.11 11.78 23.86
CA TRP A 368 -19.31 11.83 23.02
C TRP A 368 -19.42 10.62 22.09
N PHE A 369 -18.31 10.12 21.51
CA PHE A 369 -18.36 8.92 20.66
C PHE A 369 -18.83 7.69 21.41
N ILE A 370 -18.35 7.49 22.63
CA ILE A 370 -18.72 6.34 23.46
C ILE A 370 -20.23 6.35 23.68
N VAL A 371 -20.78 7.53 24.00
CA VAL A 371 -22.21 7.72 24.23
C VAL A 371 -23.04 7.47 22.96
N GLN A 372 -22.58 7.90 21.78
CA GLN A 372 -23.29 7.62 20.52
C GLN A 372 -23.27 6.13 20.14
N ILE A 373 -22.17 5.42 20.38
CA ILE A 373 -22.09 3.97 20.14
C ILE A 373 -23.10 3.23 21.02
N ILE A 374 -23.17 3.58 22.31
CA ILE A 374 -24.15 3.00 23.24
C ILE A 374 -25.58 3.29 22.75
N ALA A 375 -25.86 4.52 22.29
CA ALA A 375 -27.17 4.88 21.75
C ALA A 375 -27.55 4.06 20.50
N ILE A 376 -26.60 3.80 19.59
CA ILE A 376 -26.80 2.94 18.42
C ILE A 376 -27.11 1.50 18.85
N CYS A 377 -26.35 0.94 19.79
CA CYS A 377 -26.60 -0.42 20.30
C CYS A 377 -27.99 -0.56 20.92
N LEU A 378 -28.43 0.43 21.71
CA LEU A 378 -29.78 0.45 22.29
C LEU A 378 -30.87 0.57 21.22
N ALA A 379 -30.67 1.39 20.19
CA ALA A 379 -31.61 1.52 19.08
C ALA A 379 -31.74 0.22 18.27
N ILE A 380 -30.63 -0.47 18.01
CA ILE A 380 -30.62 -1.78 17.33
C ILE A 380 -31.41 -2.81 18.16
N TYR A 381 -31.20 -2.83 19.49
CA TYR A 381 -31.95 -3.72 20.38
C TYR A 381 -33.45 -3.46 20.32
N GLN A 382 -33.89 -2.20 20.25
CA GLN A 382 -35.31 -1.86 20.11
C GLN A 382 -35.90 -2.30 18.75
N VAL A 383 -35.13 -2.20 17.66
CA VAL A 383 -35.53 -2.71 16.33
C VAL A 383 -35.74 -4.23 16.35
N ILE A 384 -34.83 -4.98 17.01
CA ILE A 384 -34.94 -6.44 17.16
C ILE A 384 -36.22 -6.81 17.94
N ARG A 385 -36.61 -5.99 18.92
CA ARG A 385 -37.88 -6.16 19.66
C ARG A 385 -39.11 -5.64 18.90
N MET A 386 -38.98 -5.28 17.61
CA MET A 386 -40.02 -4.78 16.71
C MET A 386 -40.79 -3.55 17.20
N PHE A 387 -40.18 -2.71 18.05
CA PHE A 387 -40.78 -1.43 18.42
C PHE A 387 -40.36 -0.32 17.43
N ASN A 388 -41.33 0.34 16.80
CA ASN A 388 -41.15 1.54 15.96
C ASN A 388 -39.99 1.45 14.95
N VAL A 389 -39.98 0.36 14.17
CA VAL A 389 -38.90 -0.03 13.24
C VAL A 389 -38.45 1.11 12.29
N PRO A 390 -39.33 1.85 11.60
CA PRO A 390 -38.89 2.87 10.63
C PRO A 390 -38.16 4.04 11.29
N ILE A 391 -38.65 4.51 12.44
CA ILE A 391 -38.06 5.65 13.16
C ILE A 391 -36.69 5.27 13.71
N ASN A 392 -36.58 4.08 14.28
CA ASN A 392 -35.32 3.60 14.84
C ASN A 392 -34.25 3.34 13.77
N ILE A 393 -34.62 2.88 12.58
CA ILE A 393 -33.69 2.73 11.44
C ILE A 393 -33.16 4.10 10.99
N ILE A 394 -34.04 5.10 10.81
CA ILE A 394 -33.63 6.46 10.43
C ILE A 394 -32.69 7.04 11.48
N PHE A 395 -33.03 6.88 12.76
CA PHE A 395 -32.18 7.33 13.87
C PHE A 395 -30.78 6.69 13.83
N ILE A 396 -30.69 5.37 13.61
CA ILE A 396 -29.42 4.66 13.51
C ILE A 396 -28.59 5.21 12.34
N VAL A 397 -29.19 5.34 11.16
CA VAL A 397 -28.50 5.82 9.95
C VAL A 397 -27.97 7.25 10.16
N CYS A 398 -28.79 8.16 10.69
CA CYS A 398 -28.36 9.53 10.99
C CYS A 398 -27.25 9.58 12.04
N THR A 399 -27.35 8.77 13.10
CA THR A 399 -26.36 8.75 14.19
C THR A 399 -25.02 8.18 13.73
N ILE A 400 -25.04 7.15 12.89
CA ILE A 400 -23.82 6.62 12.24
C ILE A 400 -23.18 7.70 11.37
N TYR A 401 -23.96 8.36 10.52
CA TYR A 401 -23.45 9.43 9.66
C TYR A 401 -22.81 10.57 10.47
N PHE A 402 -23.50 11.08 11.50
CA PHE A 402 -22.96 12.12 12.38
C PHE A 402 -21.68 11.68 13.09
N SER A 403 -21.64 10.44 13.59
CA SER A 403 -20.46 9.87 14.23
C SER A 403 -19.28 9.78 13.25
N LEU A 404 -19.52 9.43 11.99
CA LEU A 404 -18.46 9.40 10.97
C LEU A 404 -17.89 10.79 10.69
N VAL A 405 -18.75 11.81 10.57
CA VAL A 405 -18.31 13.19 10.32
C VAL A 405 -17.49 13.75 11.48
N VAL A 406 -17.97 13.59 12.72
CA VAL A 406 -17.25 14.07 13.90
C VAL A 406 -15.94 13.27 14.10
N ASN A 407 -15.91 11.97 13.77
CA ASN A 407 -14.71 11.13 13.90
C ASN A 407 -13.63 11.54 12.89
N SER A 408 -14.06 11.91 11.68
CA SER A 408 -13.17 12.48 10.67
C SER A 408 -12.52 13.77 11.19
N HIS A 409 -13.30 14.65 11.83
CA HIS A 409 -12.76 15.85 12.47
C HIS A 409 -11.82 15.53 13.65
N TYR A 410 -12.20 14.58 14.53
CA TYR A 410 -11.36 14.13 15.65
C TYR A 410 -9.99 13.57 15.20
N LYS A 411 -9.97 12.79 14.11
CA LYS A 411 -8.73 12.26 13.53
C LYS A 411 -7.85 13.35 12.96
N ASN A 412 -8.42 14.38 12.33
CA ASN A 412 -7.65 15.53 11.86
C ASN A 412 -6.92 16.24 13.01
N LEU A 413 -7.59 16.43 14.15
CA LEU A 413 -6.98 16.98 15.37
C LEU A 413 -5.88 16.07 15.97
N LYS A 414 -5.85 14.77 15.62
CA LYS A 414 -4.80 13.84 16.07
C LYS A 414 -3.53 13.93 15.23
N THR A 415 -3.65 14.36 13.97
CA THR A 415 -2.53 14.48 13.03
C THR A 415 -1.87 15.86 13.01
N GLU A 416 -2.45 16.86 13.67
CA GLU A 416 -1.78 18.15 13.91
C GLU A 416 -0.73 17.97 15.01
N PRO A 417 0.56 18.28 14.76
CA PRO A 417 1.58 18.24 15.80
C PRO A 417 1.19 19.24 16.89
N THR A 418 1.13 18.75 18.13
CA THR A 418 0.90 19.60 19.31
C THR A 418 2.01 20.63 19.35
N SER A 419 1.73 21.86 18.91
CA SER A 419 2.54 23.02 19.23
C SER A 419 2.57 23.13 20.75
N SER A 420 3.68 22.70 21.34
CA SER A 420 4.01 22.94 22.72
C SER A 420 3.87 24.44 23.00
N ASN A 421 3.10 24.75 24.05
CA ASN A 421 3.08 26.03 24.73
C ASN A 421 4.51 26.60 24.82
N SER A 422 4.78 27.69 24.09
CA SER A 422 5.82 28.65 24.47
C SER A 422 5.08 29.83 25.08
N ILE A 423 5.14 29.87 26.41
CA ILE A 423 4.97 31.08 27.18
C ILE A 423 6.17 31.96 26.84
N SER A 424 5.91 33.16 26.32
CA SER A 424 6.75 34.35 26.45
C SER A 424 5.85 35.56 26.39
#